data_AF-A0A7X6CIL1-F1
#
_entry.id   AF-A0A7X6CIL1-F1
#
_cell.length_a   1.000
_cell.length_b   1.000
_cell.length_c   1.000
_cell.angle_alpha   90.00
_cell.angle_beta   90.00
_cell.angle_gamma   90.00
#
_symmetry.space_group_name_H-M   'P 1'
#
loop_
_entity.id
_entity.type
_entity.pdbx_description
1 polymer ?
#
loop_
_entity_poly.entity_id
_entity_poly.type
_entity_poly.pdbx_seq_one_letter_code
_entity_poly.pdbx_strand_id
1 'polypeptide(L)'
;MKKLLLVALSTIALMVGTTRIAKADSSLKFSQMVAQSQPISTDRVQPATPKRDAIALNFAPPTPTVVHRRPVNQTPTLEDESPEAIALADLFEGGSDSLVAKVVGRAEGTRATDGSRTRAYYGHVDPGNGQWNQGSFSYQHGARSPQEADEKQLRRLQTQAEIIRQQAGTNRLRLSLEAELNGIDLANQAPLAALDTGGYVDRLKQAYDRGFTGSDAVLQATSLFLHQPQNQSVGCPRPRQQ
;
A
#
# COMPACT_ATOMS: atom_id res chain seq x y z
N MET A 1 -57.61 -15.93 -7.19
CA MET A 1 -57.70 -15.31 -5.85
C MET A 1 -56.91 -16.17 -4.86
N LYS A 2 -56.23 -15.52 -3.91
CA LYS A 2 -55.48 -16.07 -2.75
C LYS A 2 -54.08 -16.66 -3.04
N LYS A 3 -53.05 -15.81 -2.93
CA LYS A 3 -51.69 -16.22 -2.55
C LYS A 3 -51.58 -16.08 -1.03
N LEU A 4 -51.23 -17.17 -0.34
CA LEU A 4 -51.02 -17.21 1.10
C LEU A 4 -49.58 -16.74 1.39
N LEU A 5 -49.46 -15.66 2.15
CA LEU A 5 -48.21 -15.11 2.66
C LEU A 5 -47.93 -15.79 4.01
N LEU A 6 -46.82 -16.54 4.13
CA LEU A 6 -46.36 -17.06 5.41
C LEU A 6 -45.09 -16.30 5.81
N VAL A 7 -45.22 -15.44 6.81
CA VAL A 7 -44.12 -14.71 7.44
C VAL A 7 -43.65 -15.54 8.63
N ALA A 8 -42.41 -16.03 8.60
CA ALA A 8 -41.78 -16.65 9.76
C ALA A 8 -40.96 -15.58 10.51
N LEU A 9 -41.47 -15.17 11.67
CA LEU A 9 -40.71 -14.42 12.68
C LEU A 9 -39.71 -15.39 13.34
N SER A 10 -38.42 -15.11 13.21
CA SER A 10 -37.36 -15.79 13.97
C SER A 10 -36.91 -14.88 15.11
N THR A 11 -37.16 -15.32 16.34
CA THR A 11 -36.72 -14.69 17.58
C THR A 11 -35.26 -15.05 17.87
N ILE A 12 -34.37 -14.07 17.81
CA ILE A 12 -32.97 -14.21 18.24
C ILE A 12 -32.90 -13.87 19.73
N ALA A 13 -32.57 -14.88 20.55
CA ALA A 13 -32.27 -14.70 21.97
C ALA A 13 -30.79 -14.31 22.14
N LEU A 14 -30.55 -13.14 22.72
CA LEU A 14 -29.21 -12.64 23.07
C LEU A 14 -28.82 -13.15 24.46
N MET A 15 -27.87 -14.08 24.54
CA MET A 15 -27.25 -14.50 25.80
C MET A 15 -26.01 -13.64 26.07
N VAL A 16 -26.09 -12.80 27.10
CA VAL A 16 -24.97 -11.99 27.60
C VAL A 16 -24.14 -12.85 28.56
N GLY A 17 -23.00 -13.35 28.08
CA GLY A 17 -22.00 -14.02 28.92
C GLY A 17 -21.07 -13.00 29.57
N THR A 18 -21.04 -12.97 30.91
CA THR A 18 -20.11 -12.17 31.71
C THR A 18 -18.77 -12.91 31.85
N THR A 19 -17.70 -12.40 31.24
CA THR A 19 -16.34 -12.88 31.49
C THR A 19 -15.72 -12.13 32.67
N ARG A 20 -15.25 -12.90 33.65
CA ARG A 20 -14.51 -12.43 34.82
C ARG A 20 -13.10 -12.01 34.41
N ILE A 21 -12.70 -10.79 34.79
CA ILE A 21 -11.33 -10.30 34.69
C ILE A 21 -10.52 -10.90 35.86
N ALA A 22 -9.55 -11.76 35.56
CA ALA A 22 -8.56 -12.21 36.53
C ALA A 22 -7.42 -11.18 36.63
N LYS A 23 -7.05 -10.85 37.86
CA LYS A 23 -5.97 -9.94 38.25
C LYS A 23 -4.60 -10.51 37.90
N ALA A 24 -3.71 -9.59 37.53
CA ALA A 24 -2.29 -9.80 37.31
C ALA A 24 -1.55 -10.20 38.59
N ASP A 25 -0.52 -11.03 38.43
CA ASP A 25 0.63 -11.12 39.32
C ASP A 25 1.88 -11.38 38.47
N SER A 26 2.59 -10.30 38.12
CA SER A 26 3.93 -10.37 37.52
C SER A 26 4.91 -9.75 38.51
N SER A 27 5.44 -10.61 39.39
CA SER A 27 6.56 -10.27 40.26
C SER A 27 7.84 -10.18 39.43
N LEU A 28 8.15 -8.96 39.00
CA LEU A 28 9.46 -8.55 38.51
C LEU A 28 10.50 -8.73 39.63
N LYS A 29 11.41 -9.71 39.46
CA LYS A 29 12.68 -9.76 40.17
C LYS A 29 13.80 -9.42 39.20
N PHE A 30 14.14 -8.15 39.08
CA PHE A 30 15.38 -7.71 38.44
C PHE A 30 16.36 -7.34 39.55
N SER A 31 17.30 -8.23 39.81
CA SER A 31 18.33 -8.06 40.83
C SER A 31 19.22 -6.86 40.53
N GLN A 32 19.48 -6.09 41.58
CA GLN A 32 20.56 -5.13 41.69
C GLN A 32 21.90 -5.74 41.26
N MET A 33 22.58 -5.07 40.34
CA MET A 33 24.04 -5.06 40.31
C MET A 33 24.50 -3.60 40.36
N VAL A 34 24.82 -3.16 41.58
CA VAL A 34 25.63 -1.98 41.84
C VAL A 34 27.07 -2.46 41.88
N ALA A 35 27.89 -2.03 40.92
CA ALA A 35 29.33 -2.22 40.95
C ALA A 35 30.03 -0.87 40.75
N GLN A 36 30.34 -0.27 41.90
CA GLN A 36 31.59 0.42 42.25
C GLN A 36 32.29 1.26 41.16
N SER A 37 32.13 2.58 41.29
CA SER A 37 33.02 3.58 40.68
C SER A 37 34.28 3.73 41.52
N GLN A 38 35.46 3.55 40.92
CA GLN A 38 36.71 4.11 41.43
C GLN A 38 37.17 5.26 40.51
N PRO A 39 37.72 6.36 41.05
CA PRO A 39 38.26 7.45 40.25
C PRO A 39 39.69 7.08 39.79
N ILE A 40 39.90 6.97 38.48
CA ILE A 40 41.24 6.90 37.90
C ILE A 40 41.63 8.29 37.40
N SER A 41 42.76 8.75 37.92
CA SER A 41 43.43 9.99 37.56
C SER A 41 43.70 10.12 36.06
N THR A 42 43.57 11.35 35.61
CA THR A 42 43.90 11.84 34.28
C THR A 42 45.39 11.69 33.98
N ASP A 43 45.71 10.89 32.97
CA ASP A 43 46.92 11.10 32.17
C ASP A 43 46.56 11.21 30.69
N ARG A 44 46.93 12.35 30.12
CA ARG A 44 46.49 12.88 28.84
C ARG A 44 47.40 12.33 27.75
N VAL A 45 46.94 11.30 27.02
CA VAL A 45 47.50 10.97 25.70
C VAL A 45 46.50 11.38 24.64
N GLN A 46 46.92 12.38 23.86
CA GLN A 46 46.16 13.00 22.78
C GLN A 46 46.07 12.03 21.60
N PRO A 47 44.87 11.57 21.17
CA PRO A 47 44.74 10.82 19.93
C PRO A 47 44.90 11.78 18.76
N ALA A 48 45.81 11.46 17.84
CA ALA A 48 45.91 12.15 16.56
C ALA A 48 44.59 11.99 15.79
N THR A 49 43.92 13.11 15.53
CA THR A 49 42.71 13.16 14.71
C THR A 49 43.08 12.81 13.26
N PRO A 50 42.53 11.75 12.67
CA PRO A 50 42.63 11.57 11.23
C PRO A 50 41.84 12.69 10.55
N LYS A 51 42.54 13.44 9.71
CA LYS A 51 41.98 14.50 8.87
C LYS A 51 40.94 13.85 7.95
N ARG A 52 39.65 14.01 8.27
CA ARG A 52 38.56 13.62 7.38
C ARG A 52 38.57 14.58 6.21
N ASP A 53 38.94 14.09 5.04
CA ASP A 53 38.70 14.82 3.80
C ASP A 53 37.20 15.07 3.68
N ALA A 54 36.83 16.34 3.55
CA ALA A 54 35.45 16.74 3.36
C ALA A 54 34.96 16.14 2.03
N ILE A 55 33.99 15.23 2.09
CA ILE A 55 33.25 14.78 0.92
C ILE A 55 32.51 16.01 0.38
N ALA A 56 33.02 16.60 -0.69
CA ALA A 56 32.33 17.67 -1.39
C ALA A 56 31.10 17.06 -2.10
N LEU A 57 29.91 17.29 -1.55
CA LEU A 57 28.66 17.03 -2.24
C LEU A 57 28.51 18.07 -3.36
N ASN A 58 28.76 17.66 -4.60
CA ASN A 58 28.54 18.49 -5.77
C ASN A 58 27.08 18.35 -6.23
N PHE A 59 26.32 19.44 -6.13
CA PHE A 59 24.94 19.54 -6.59
C PHE A 59 24.82 20.29 -7.92
N ALA A 60 25.89 20.36 -8.71
CA ALA A 60 25.82 20.92 -10.05
C ALA A 60 24.84 20.09 -10.90
N PRO A 61 23.81 20.71 -11.49
CA PRO A 61 22.93 20.01 -12.42
C PRO A 61 23.79 19.53 -13.61
N PRO A 62 23.59 18.31 -14.12
CA PRO A 62 24.28 17.87 -15.31
C PRO A 62 23.96 18.83 -16.46
N THR A 63 24.99 19.40 -17.07
CA THR A 63 24.85 20.20 -18.30
C THR A 63 24.11 19.35 -19.32
N PRO A 64 23.00 19.82 -19.91
CA PRO A 64 22.28 19.03 -20.91
C PRO A 64 23.18 18.88 -22.14
N THR A 65 23.72 17.67 -22.34
CA THR A 65 24.29 17.26 -23.61
C THR A 65 23.16 17.26 -24.63
N VAL A 66 23.12 18.28 -25.48
CA VAL A 66 22.22 18.35 -26.64
C VAL A 66 22.67 17.27 -27.62
N VAL A 67 22.12 16.06 -27.47
CA VAL A 67 22.22 15.01 -28.48
C VAL A 67 21.33 15.44 -29.64
N HIS A 68 21.93 15.97 -30.70
CA HIS A 68 21.26 16.16 -31.98
C HIS A 68 20.81 14.79 -32.51
N ARG A 69 19.54 14.42 -32.26
CA ARG A 69 18.90 13.32 -32.97
C ARG A 69 18.59 13.78 -34.39
N ARG A 70 19.20 13.10 -35.35
CA ARG A 70 18.91 13.18 -36.78
C ARG A 70 17.39 12.97 -36.99
N PRO A 71 16.72 13.76 -37.85
CA PRO A 71 15.31 13.54 -38.14
C PRO A 71 15.19 12.23 -38.91
N VAL A 72 14.70 11.20 -38.23
CA VAL A 72 14.21 10.00 -38.90
C VAL A 72 12.82 10.35 -39.39
N ASN A 73 12.68 10.53 -40.70
CA ASN A 73 11.38 10.53 -41.38
C ASN A 73 10.78 9.13 -41.24
N GLN A 74 10.17 8.86 -40.09
CA GLN A 74 9.20 7.79 -39.93
C GLN A 74 7.85 8.47 -39.80
N THR A 75 7.10 8.45 -40.91
CA THR A 75 5.64 8.59 -40.88
C THR A 75 5.12 7.61 -39.83
N PRO A 76 4.47 8.05 -38.74
CA PRO A 76 3.91 7.13 -37.78
C PRO A 76 2.67 6.51 -38.42
N THR A 77 2.84 5.32 -38.97
CA THR A 77 1.71 4.42 -39.22
C THR A 77 1.21 4.02 -37.84
N LEU A 78 0.03 4.51 -37.49
CA LEU A 78 -0.73 4.17 -36.30
C LEU A 78 -1.19 2.71 -36.40
N GLU A 79 -0.28 1.79 -36.23
CA GLU A 79 -0.59 0.39 -35.91
C GLU A 79 -0.63 0.31 -34.38
N ASP A 80 -1.86 0.42 -33.88
CA ASP A 80 -2.31 0.13 -32.52
C ASP A 80 -2.03 -1.35 -32.21
N GLU A 81 -0.76 -1.69 -32.00
CA GLU A 81 -0.35 -2.88 -31.27
C GLU A 81 -0.68 -2.66 -29.79
N SER A 82 -1.97 -2.47 -29.49
CA SER A 82 -2.48 -2.58 -28.12
C SER A 82 -2.15 -4.00 -27.66
N PRO A 83 -1.28 -4.18 -26.64
CA PRO A 83 -1.05 -5.50 -26.10
C PRO A 83 -2.41 -6.12 -25.73
N GLU A 84 -2.60 -7.36 -26.15
CA GLU A 84 -3.81 -8.13 -25.87
C GLU A 84 -4.17 -7.97 -24.39
N ALA A 85 -5.42 -7.60 -24.12
CA ALA A 85 -5.83 -7.26 -22.76
C ALA A 85 -5.71 -8.50 -21.87
N ILE A 86 -4.74 -8.49 -20.96
CA ILE A 86 -4.47 -9.60 -20.05
C ILE A 86 -5.75 -9.91 -19.25
N ALA A 87 -6.15 -11.18 -19.20
CA ALA A 87 -7.33 -11.56 -18.46
C ALA A 87 -7.09 -11.32 -16.96
N LEU A 88 -8.13 -10.91 -16.24
CA LEU A 88 -7.97 -10.59 -14.81
C LEU A 88 -7.45 -11.80 -14.03
N ALA A 89 -7.95 -12.98 -14.38
CA ALA A 89 -7.54 -14.24 -13.77
C ALA A 89 -6.03 -14.46 -13.85
N ASP A 90 -5.40 -14.14 -14.98
CA ASP A 90 -3.97 -14.34 -15.22
C ASP A 90 -3.11 -13.48 -14.29
N LEU A 91 -3.59 -12.30 -13.87
CA LEU A 91 -2.89 -11.43 -12.92
C LEU A 91 -2.79 -12.05 -11.52
N PHE A 92 -3.75 -12.90 -11.16
CA PHE A 92 -3.85 -13.57 -9.87
C PHE A 92 -3.43 -15.04 -9.91
N GLU A 93 -3.09 -15.58 -11.09
CA GLU A 93 -2.65 -16.95 -11.25
C GLU A 93 -1.37 -17.22 -10.43
N GLY A 94 -1.30 -18.39 -9.78
CA GLY A 94 -0.17 -18.75 -8.91
C GLY A 94 -0.28 -18.23 -7.46
N GLY A 95 -1.40 -17.58 -7.09
CA GLY A 95 -1.71 -17.21 -5.72
C GLY A 95 -0.64 -16.29 -5.12
N SER A 96 0.03 -16.73 -4.06
CA SER A 96 1.15 -15.98 -3.46
C SER A 96 2.25 -15.66 -4.47
N ASP A 97 2.44 -16.43 -5.54
CA ASP A 97 3.51 -16.17 -6.51
C ASP A 97 3.00 -15.52 -7.82
N SER A 98 1.76 -15.03 -7.78
CA SER A 98 1.11 -14.26 -8.85
C SER A 98 1.80 -12.93 -9.15
N LEU A 99 1.51 -12.36 -10.32
CA LEU A 99 2.00 -11.04 -10.69
C LEU A 99 1.53 -9.98 -9.70
N VAL A 100 0.25 -10.01 -9.29
CA VAL A 100 -0.30 -9.11 -8.26
C VAL A 100 0.47 -9.23 -6.95
N ALA A 101 0.70 -10.44 -6.45
CA ALA A 101 1.42 -10.63 -5.18
C ALA A 101 2.87 -10.14 -5.23
N LYS A 102 3.54 -10.30 -6.38
CA LYS A 102 4.91 -9.81 -6.59
C LYS A 102 4.96 -8.28 -6.67
N VAL A 103 4.06 -7.66 -7.43
CA VAL A 103 4.05 -6.21 -7.66
C VAL A 103 3.61 -5.46 -6.42
N VAL A 104 2.46 -5.82 -5.84
CA VAL A 104 1.97 -5.20 -4.60
C VAL A 104 2.95 -5.48 -3.46
N GLY A 105 3.44 -6.71 -3.33
CA GLY A 105 4.43 -7.02 -2.30
C GLY A 105 5.76 -6.31 -2.47
N ARG A 106 6.12 -5.91 -3.70
CA ARG A 106 7.29 -5.06 -3.92
C ARG A 106 7.05 -3.65 -3.40
N ALA A 107 5.86 -3.10 -3.60
CA ALA A 107 5.47 -1.79 -3.06
C ALA A 107 5.43 -1.81 -1.51
N GLU A 108 4.93 -2.89 -0.92
CA GLU A 108 4.91 -3.12 0.54
C GLU A 108 6.30 -3.40 1.14
N GLY A 109 7.31 -3.71 0.31
CA GLY A 109 8.64 -4.12 0.78
C GLY A 109 8.74 -5.57 1.28
N THR A 110 7.68 -6.37 1.10
CA THR A 110 7.62 -7.79 1.46
C THR A 110 8.18 -8.70 0.35
N ARG A 111 8.39 -8.15 -0.86
CA ARG A 111 9.03 -8.79 -2.01
C ARG A 111 10.25 -8.01 -2.51
N ALA A 112 11.26 -8.73 -2.98
CA ALA A 112 12.39 -8.16 -3.70
C ALA A 112 12.06 -7.94 -5.20
N THR A 113 12.97 -7.33 -5.93
CA THR A 113 12.79 -7.00 -7.37
C THR A 113 12.64 -8.24 -8.26
N ASP A 114 13.19 -9.38 -7.84
CA ASP A 114 13.02 -10.67 -8.51
C ASP A 114 11.75 -11.43 -8.08
N GLY A 115 10.94 -10.84 -7.20
CA GLY A 115 9.72 -11.44 -6.67
C GLY A 115 9.94 -12.40 -5.50
N SER A 116 11.19 -12.60 -5.05
CA SER A 116 11.49 -13.39 -3.84
C SER A 116 10.96 -12.70 -2.58
N ARG A 117 10.69 -13.51 -1.54
CA ARG A 117 10.15 -13.04 -0.25
C ARG A 117 11.26 -12.39 0.58
N THR A 118 11.01 -11.22 1.14
CA THR A 118 11.93 -10.56 2.09
C THR A 118 11.66 -11.02 3.52
N ARG A 119 12.45 -10.55 4.49
CA ARG A 119 12.16 -10.78 5.92
C ARG A 119 10.77 -10.28 6.33
N ALA A 120 10.33 -9.14 5.79
CA ALA A 120 9.06 -8.52 6.14
C ALA A 120 7.84 -9.37 5.74
N TYR A 121 7.99 -10.23 4.72
CA TYR A 121 6.96 -11.22 4.34
C TYR A 121 6.56 -12.13 5.51
N TYR A 122 7.54 -12.54 6.33
CA TYR A 122 7.30 -13.46 7.42
C TYR A 122 6.75 -12.79 8.68
N GLY A 123 6.69 -11.45 8.70
CA GLY A 123 6.32 -10.72 9.89
C GLY A 123 7.03 -9.40 10.06
N HIS A 124 6.28 -8.35 10.36
CA HIS A 124 6.82 -7.10 10.87
C HIS A 124 5.77 -6.35 11.70
N VAL A 125 6.23 -5.44 12.55
CA VAL A 125 5.34 -4.52 13.28
C VAL A 125 5.23 -3.25 12.46
N ASP A 126 3.99 -2.81 12.21
CA ASP A 126 3.72 -1.55 11.56
C ASP A 126 4.07 -0.38 12.51
N PRO A 127 4.96 0.55 12.12
CA PRO A 127 5.34 1.67 12.97
C PRO A 127 4.20 2.67 13.21
N GLY A 128 3.18 2.71 12.35
CA GLY A 128 2.06 3.64 12.44
C GLY A 128 0.98 3.24 13.45
N ASN A 129 0.71 1.94 13.61
CA ASN A 129 -0.36 1.45 14.49
C ASN A 129 0.07 0.34 15.47
N GLY A 130 1.32 -0.14 15.39
CA GLY A 130 1.86 -1.19 16.25
C GLY A 130 1.32 -2.60 15.98
N GLN A 131 0.55 -2.80 14.90
CA GLN A 131 -0.03 -4.10 14.56
C GLN A 131 1.01 -5.01 13.90
N TRP A 132 0.79 -6.32 14.05
CA TRP A 132 1.59 -7.34 13.37
C TRP A 132 1.06 -7.59 11.96
N ASN A 133 1.93 -7.42 10.98
CA ASN A 133 1.66 -7.61 9.56
C ASN A 133 2.44 -8.81 9.03
N GLN A 134 1.87 -9.55 8.08
CA GLN A 134 2.55 -10.66 7.39
C GLN A 134 2.01 -10.92 5.98
N GLY A 135 2.71 -11.75 5.22
CA GLY A 135 2.40 -12.03 3.82
C GLY A 135 2.96 -10.98 2.87
N SER A 136 2.64 -11.13 1.59
CA SER A 136 3.02 -10.22 0.50
C SER A 136 2.31 -8.88 0.61
N PHE A 137 1.19 -8.82 1.30
CA PHE A 137 0.32 -7.64 1.31
C PHE A 137 0.27 -6.94 2.68
N SER A 138 1.23 -7.24 3.57
CA SER A 138 1.26 -6.70 4.93
C SER A 138 -0.05 -6.89 5.69
N TYR A 139 -0.66 -8.08 5.59
CA TYR A 139 -1.98 -8.36 6.11
C TYR A 139 -2.01 -8.36 7.65
N GLN A 140 -2.97 -7.63 8.23
CA GLN A 140 -3.09 -7.37 9.67
C GLN A 140 -4.30 -8.02 10.36
N HIS A 141 -5.24 -8.63 9.62
CA HIS A 141 -6.53 -9.07 10.18
C HIS A 141 -6.55 -10.52 10.71
N GLY A 142 -5.41 -10.98 11.24
CA GLY A 142 -5.28 -12.31 11.84
C GLY A 142 -5.19 -13.44 10.81
N ALA A 143 -3.98 -13.96 10.65
CA ALA A 143 -3.71 -15.17 9.89
C ALA A 143 -2.65 -16.01 10.63
N ARG A 144 -2.71 -17.33 10.51
CA ARG A 144 -1.82 -18.26 11.22
C ARG A 144 -0.48 -18.40 10.49
N SER A 145 -0.40 -18.00 9.23
CA SER A 145 0.82 -17.99 8.43
C SER A 145 0.79 -16.87 7.37
N PRO A 146 1.96 -16.48 6.82
CA PRO A 146 2.04 -15.57 5.66
C PRO A 146 1.26 -16.05 4.43
N GLN A 147 1.19 -17.37 4.20
CA GLN A 147 0.44 -17.96 3.10
C GLN A 147 -1.07 -17.81 3.31
N GLU A 148 -1.57 -18.07 4.52
CA GLU A 148 -2.98 -17.83 4.84
C GLU A 148 -3.34 -16.34 4.72
N ALA A 149 -2.43 -15.45 5.12
CA ALA A 149 -2.56 -14.01 4.91
C ALA A 149 -2.68 -13.65 3.42
N ASP A 150 -1.79 -14.17 2.58
CA ASP A 150 -1.83 -13.99 1.13
C ASP A 150 -3.15 -14.48 0.54
N GLU A 151 -3.58 -15.69 0.89
CA GLU A 151 -4.84 -16.26 0.39
C GLU A 151 -6.06 -15.39 0.74
N LYS A 152 -6.14 -14.92 1.98
CA LYS A 152 -7.23 -14.03 2.42
C LYS A 152 -7.21 -12.71 1.66
N GLN A 153 -6.04 -12.11 1.53
CA GLN A 153 -5.92 -10.81 0.88
C GLN A 153 -6.10 -10.89 -0.64
N LEU A 154 -5.59 -11.94 -1.29
CA LEU A 154 -5.79 -12.18 -2.73
C LEU A 154 -7.26 -12.33 -3.06
N ARG A 155 -8.03 -13.10 -2.29
CA ARG A 155 -9.48 -13.22 -2.49
C ARG A 155 -10.18 -11.85 -2.45
N ARG A 156 -9.79 -11.01 -1.49
CA ARG A 156 -10.32 -9.65 -1.38
C ARG A 156 -9.91 -8.79 -2.58
N LEU A 157 -8.63 -8.80 -2.94
CA LEU A 157 -8.10 -7.99 -4.04
C LEU A 157 -8.67 -8.42 -5.40
N GLN A 158 -8.96 -9.71 -5.61
CA GLN A 158 -9.66 -10.19 -6.81
C GLN A 158 -11.01 -9.50 -6.97
N THR A 159 -11.85 -9.52 -5.92
CA THR A 159 -13.15 -8.83 -5.96
C THR A 159 -13.00 -7.33 -6.17
N GLN A 160 -12.00 -6.70 -5.54
CA GLN A 160 -11.77 -5.26 -5.72
C GLN A 160 -11.28 -4.93 -7.15
N ALA A 161 -10.47 -5.79 -7.75
CA ALA A 161 -10.01 -5.63 -9.13
C ALA A 161 -11.15 -5.79 -10.14
N GLU A 162 -12.09 -6.70 -9.89
CA GLU A 162 -13.32 -6.82 -10.68
C GLU A 162 -14.13 -5.53 -10.65
N ILE A 163 -14.29 -4.93 -9.46
CA ILE A 163 -14.98 -3.64 -9.30
C ILE A 163 -14.26 -2.53 -10.08
N ILE A 164 -12.93 -2.46 -9.99
CA ILE A 164 -12.12 -1.49 -10.74
C ILE A 164 -12.33 -1.66 -12.25
N ARG A 165 -12.28 -2.89 -12.77
CA ARG A 165 -12.56 -3.17 -14.19
C ARG A 165 -13.98 -2.77 -14.59
N GLN A 166 -14.96 -3.05 -13.74
CA GLN A 166 -16.35 -2.67 -14.00
C GLN A 166 -16.49 -1.14 -14.08
N GLN A 167 -15.92 -0.41 -13.12
CA GLN A 167 -15.92 1.05 -13.12
C GLN A 167 -15.22 1.63 -14.35
N ALA A 168 -14.09 1.03 -14.76
CA ALA A 168 -13.38 1.43 -15.98
C ALA A 168 -14.27 1.23 -17.22
N GLY A 169 -14.95 0.08 -17.31
CA GLY A 169 -15.93 -0.20 -18.38
C GLY A 169 -17.07 0.81 -18.42
N THR A 170 -17.66 1.16 -17.28
CA THR A 170 -18.68 2.21 -17.17
C THR A 170 -18.18 3.58 -17.64
N ASN A 171 -16.92 3.89 -17.34
CA ASN A 171 -16.24 5.11 -17.78
C ASN A 171 -15.65 5.03 -19.21
N ARG A 172 -15.89 3.93 -19.94
CA ARG A 172 -15.35 3.66 -21.28
C ARG A 172 -13.82 3.74 -21.34
N LEU A 173 -13.16 3.38 -20.24
CA LEU A 173 -11.71 3.27 -20.15
C LEU A 173 -11.28 1.84 -20.39
N ARG A 174 -10.18 1.68 -21.14
CA ARG A 174 -9.40 0.43 -21.17
C ARG A 174 -8.18 0.64 -20.28
N LEU A 175 -8.04 -0.18 -19.26
CA LEU A 175 -6.89 -0.10 -18.37
C LEU A 175 -5.68 -0.75 -19.04
N SER A 176 -4.53 -0.07 -19.01
CA SER A 176 -3.25 -0.73 -19.25
C SER A 176 -2.91 -1.64 -18.07
N LEU A 177 -1.98 -2.59 -18.26
CA LEU A 177 -1.48 -3.43 -17.17
C LEU A 177 -0.95 -2.58 -16.00
N GLU A 178 -0.22 -1.51 -16.31
CA GLU A 178 0.29 -0.58 -15.29
C GLU A 178 -0.85 0.09 -14.52
N ALA A 179 -1.86 0.61 -15.22
CA ALA A 179 -3.00 1.26 -14.58
C ALA A 179 -3.80 0.26 -13.72
N GLU A 180 -3.95 -0.98 -14.18
CA GLU A 180 -4.63 -2.02 -13.44
C GLU A 180 -3.89 -2.40 -12.16
N LEU A 181 -2.59 -2.67 -12.24
CA LEU A 181 -1.78 -3.04 -11.08
C LEU A 181 -1.69 -1.91 -10.05
N ASN A 182 -1.59 -0.64 -10.49
CA ASN A 182 -1.63 0.51 -9.58
C ASN A 182 -2.99 0.68 -8.91
N GLY A 183 -4.09 0.40 -9.63
CA GLY A 183 -5.43 0.39 -9.03
C GLY A 183 -5.57 -0.67 -7.94
N ILE A 184 -5.04 -1.88 -8.19
CA ILE A 184 -5.04 -2.99 -7.23
C ILE A 184 -4.17 -2.67 -6.01
N ASP A 185 -2.98 -2.10 -6.21
CA ASP A 185 -2.10 -1.66 -5.11
C ASP A 185 -2.77 -0.57 -4.26
N LEU A 186 -3.39 0.43 -4.89
CA LEU A 186 -4.16 1.43 -4.16
C LEU A 186 -5.34 0.83 -3.40
N ALA A 187 -6.01 -0.20 -3.94
CA ALA A 187 -7.08 -0.90 -3.25
C ALA A 187 -6.58 -1.70 -2.03
N ASN A 188 -5.32 -2.16 -2.06
CA ASN A 188 -4.65 -2.79 -0.92
C ASN A 188 -4.45 -1.78 0.22
N GLN A 189 -3.89 -0.62 -0.10
CA GLN A 189 -3.48 0.40 0.87
C GLN A 189 -4.67 1.24 1.38
N ALA A 190 -5.57 1.64 0.47
CA ALA A 190 -6.67 2.54 0.74
C ALA A 190 -7.91 2.16 -0.11
N PRO A 191 -8.69 1.13 0.30
CA PRO A 191 -9.84 0.64 -0.47
C PRO A 191 -10.85 1.71 -0.88
N LEU A 192 -11.14 2.68 -0.01
CA LEU A 192 -12.08 3.77 -0.32
C LEU A 192 -11.53 4.70 -1.40
N ALA A 193 -10.23 4.99 -1.36
CA ALA A 193 -9.56 5.79 -2.39
C ALA A 193 -9.59 5.10 -3.76
N ALA A 194 -9.48 3.77 -3.79
CA ALA A 194 -9.54 3.03 -5.03
C ALA A 194 -10.97 2.92 -5.58
N LEU A 195 -11.95 2.58 -4.73
CA LEU A 195 -13.24 2.02 -5.16
C LEU A 195 -14.43 2.98 -5.06
N ASP A 196 -14.35 4.06 -4.29
CA ASP A 196 -15.48 4.97 -4.09
C ASP A 196 -15.69 5.91 -5.29
N THR A 197 -16.78 6.68 -5.26
CA THR A 197 -17.03 7.77 -6.21
C THR A 197 -15.92 8.82 -6.11
N GLY A 198 -15.35 9.23 -7.24
CA GLY A 198 -14.15 10.07 -7.28
C GLY A 198 -12.87 9.31 -6.92
N GLY A 199 -12.94 7.98 -6.89
CA GLY A 199 -11.83 7.06 -6.66
C GLY A 199 -10.90 6.93 -7.86
N TYR A 200 -10.16 5.83 -7.92
CA TYR A 200 -9.04 5.66 -8.85
C TYR A 200 -9.45 5.82 -10.32
N VAL A 201 -10.51 5.13 -10.75
CA VAL A 201 -10.96 5.13 -12.15
C VAL A 201 -11.43 6.53 -12.58
N ASP A 202 -12.20 7.21 -11.74
CA ASP A 202 -12.70 8.55 -12.05
C ASP A 202 -11.55 9.56 -12.18
N ARG A 203 -10.52 9.41 -11.34
CA ARG A 203 -9.31 10.25 -11.43
C ARG A 203 -8.46 9.93 -12.63
N LEU A 204 -8.36 8.65 -13.00
CA LEU A 204 -7.68 8.24 -14.21
C LEU A 204 -8.37 8.83 -15.44
N LYS A 205 -9.72 8.80 -15.47
CA LYS A 205 -10.51 9.49 -16.49
C LYS A 205 -10.21 10.99 -16.53
N GLN A 206 -10.22 11.66 -15.38
CA GLN A 206 -9.90 13.10 -15.30
C GLN A 206 -8.48 13.41 -15.79
N ALA A 207 -7.52 12.53 -15.52
CA ALA A 207 -6.16 12.69 -16.02
C ALA A 207 -6.11 12.60 -17.55
N TYR A 208 -6.80 11.61 -18.14
CA TYR A 208 -6.92 11.50 -19.59
C TYR A 208 -7.64 12.70 -20.22
N ASP A 209 -8.74 13.16 -19.61
CA ASP A 209 -9.48 14.34 -20.08
C ASP A 209 -8.63 15.63 -20.02
N ARG A 210 -7.58 15.66 -19.18
CA ARG A 210 -6.60 16.75 -19.09
C ARG A 210 -5.38 16.56 -20.02
N GLY A 211 -5.35 15.49 -20.81
CA GLY A 211 -4.30 15.21 -21.78
C GLY A 211 -3.09 14.46 -21.23
N PHE A 212 -3.12 13.99 -19.97
CA PHE A 212 -2.09 13.07 -19.48
C PHE A 212 -2.28 11.70 -20.13
N THR A 213 -1.20 10.95 -20.36
CA THR A 213 -1.24 9.61 -20.96
C THR A 213 -0.26 8.66 -20.27
N GLY A 214 -0.38 7.36 -20.52
CA GLY A 214 0.54 6.35 -19.99
C GLY A 214 0.74 6.45 -18.47
N SER A 215 1.99 6.34 -18.04
CA SER A 215 2.39 6.43 -16.63
C SER A 215 2.07 7.79 -16.00
N ASP A 216 2.10 8.89 -16.77
CA ASP A 216 1.76 10.21 -16.22
C ASP A 216 0.30 10.27 -15.78
N ALA A 217 -0.62 9.66 -16.53
CA ALA A 217 -2.02 9.58 -16.13
C ALA A 217 -2.20 8.73 -14.86
N VAL A 218 -1.48 7.61 -14.75
CA VAL A 218 -1.49 6.74 -13.57
C VAL A 218 -0.97 7.48 -12.34
N LEU A 219 0.16 8.18 -12.47
CA LEU A 219 0.73 9.02 -11.41
C LEU A 219 -0.24 10.13 -10.97
N GLN A 220 -0.95 10.76 -11.90
CA GLN A 220 -1.95 11.77 -11.56
C GLN A 220 -3.13 11.16 -10.80
N ALA A 221 -3.57 9.96 -11.18
CA ALA A 221 -4.67 9.27 -10.52
C ALA A 221 -4.32 8.83 -9.08
N THR A 222 -3.07 8.43 -8.83
CA THR A 222 -2.60 7.95 -7.52
C THR A 222 -2.09 9.08 -6.61
N SER A 223 -1.41 10.11 -7.14
CA SER A 223 -0.73 11.15 -6.35
C SER A 223 -1.65 12.00 -5.46
N LEU A 224 -2.90 12.20 -5.88
CA LEU A 224 -3.90 12.95 -5.11
C LEU A 224 -4.35 12.21 -3.83
N PHE A 225 -3.94 10.96 -3.62
CA PHE A 225 -4.15 10.24 -2.36
C PHE A 225 -2.94 10.33 -1.42
N LEU A 226 -1.73 10.52 -1.97
CA LEU A 226 -0.52 10.79 -1.19
C LEU A 226 -0.50 12.23 -0.64
N HIS A 227 -1.22 13.15 -1.28
CA HIS A 227 -1.39 14.55 -0.86
C HIS A 227 -2.74 14.81 -0.16
N GLN A 228 -3.14 13.96 0.79
CA GLN A 228 -4.15 14.36 1.76
C GLN A 228 -3.48 14.69 3.11
N PRO A 229 -3.19 15.98 3.41
CA PRO A 229 -3.09 16.38 4.80
C PRO A 229 -4.48 16.18 5.41
N GLN A 230 -4.54 15.50 6.56
CA GLN A 230 -5.75 15.27 7.37
C GLN A 230 -6.85 16.29 7.13
N ASN A 231 -7.90 15.91 6.40
CA ASN A 231 -9.06 16.78 6.29
C ASN A 231 -10.34 15.98 6.13
N GLN A 232 -10.68 15.22 7.18
CA GLN A 232 -12.06 15.15 7.69
C GLN A 232 -12.01 15.04 9.22
N SER A 233 -11.74 16.17 9.87
CA SER A 233 -12.23 16.42 11.23
C SER A 233 -13.75 16.65 11.16
N VAL A 234 -14.53 15.57 11.10
CA VAL A 234 -15.95 15.65 11.46
C VAL A 234 -16.01 15.74 12.98
N GLY A 235 -16.14 16.97 13.51
CA GLY A 235 -16.48 17.14 14.93
C GLY A 235 -16.09 18.43 15.64
N CYS A 236 -15.86 19.56 14.98
CA CYS A 236 -15.68 20.83 15.72
C CYS A 236 -16.72 21.87 15.29
N PRO A 237 -17.68 22.25 16.15
CA PRO A 237 -18.66 23.27 15.83
C PRO A 237 -17.99 24.65 15.80
N ARG A 238 -18.24 25.41 14.72
CA ARG A 238 -17.73 26.78 14.59
C ARG A 238 -18.30 27.67 15.70
N PRO A 239 -17.49 28.55 16.33
CA PRO A 239 -18.03 29.54 17.25
C PRO A 239 -18.93 30.52 16.49
N ARG A 240 -20.14 30.74 17.01
CA ARG A 240 -21.02 31.80 16.52
C ARG A 240 -20.34 33.13 16.81
N GLN A 241 -20.22 33.95 15.78
CA GLN A 241 -19.93 35.37 15.98
C GLN A 241 -21.19 36.03 16.54
N GLN A 242 -21.05 36.62 17.72
CA GLN A 242 -21.81 37.77 18.20
C GLN A 242 -20.79 38.79 18.70
#